data_AF-A0A7S1LBX5-F1
#
_entry.id   AF-A0A7S1LBX5-F1
#
_cell.length_a   1.000
_cell.length_b   1.000
_cell.length_c   1.000
_cell.angle_alpha   90.00
_cell.angle_beta   90.00
_cell.angle_gamma   90.00
#
_symmetry.space_group_name_H-M   'P 1'
#
loop_
_entity.id
_entity.type
_entity.pdbx_description
1 polymer ?
#
loop_
_entity_poly.entity_id
_entity_poly.type
_entity_poly.pdbx_seq_one_letter_code
_entity_poly.pdbx_strand_id
1 'polypeptide(L)'
;KRRRDPQTVVLAWRGKEAPKGAEGLLGEYVQQGSNHGKKTFLKESRNGSEPVWLYYWDGRDGGDFSGWWFGSSVGSEEVYARADQHSAMPPIKGWRIPHDGVKCDAVLTLKGHDEDTEMPEEERLQKVKDMVSSLEFKVDKAVEMSLSMLTSEGDVFEEGVRAVCQLLESRVGDLEEARAAAARHSRAAKKQKASSEAEAELGLLEERLESALGKATKAASSAQERLARCELQGAEERDAKGLEVALPDCMERVARAEIAAEAAGSDE
;
A
#
# COMPACT_ATOMS: atom_id res chain seq x y z
N LYS A 1 -8.34 -1.98 13.75
CA LYS A 1 -7.26 -1.67 12.80
C LYS A 1 -6.02 -1.24 13.59
N ARG A 2 -4.99 -2.11 13.73
CA ARG A 2 -3.67 -1.63 14.18
C ARG A 2 -3.14 -0.73 13.07
N ARG A 3 -2.97 0.57 13.33
CA ARG A 3 -2.25 1.47 12.42
C ARG A 3 -0.83 0.93 12.30
N ARG A 4 -0.36 0.65 11.08
CA ARG A 4 1.07 0.39 10.85
C ARG A 4 1.83 1.64 11.25
N ASP A 5 3.01 1.47 11.84
CA ASP A 5 3.88 2.60 12.12
C ASP A 5 4.27 3.26 10.79
N PRO A 6 4.22 4.60 10.71
CA PRO A 6 4.55 5.30 9.48
C PRO A 6 6.03 5.09 9.15
N GLN A 7 6.33 4.78 7.88
CA GLN A 7 7.71 4.65 7.44
C GLN A 7 8.43 6.00 7.50
N THR A 8 9.67 6.02 7.96
CA THR A 8 10.51 7.21 7.99
C THR A 8 11.66 7.07 6.99
N VAL A 9 11.89 8.10 6.18
CA VAL A 9 13.07 8.24 5.33
C VAL A 9 13.94 9.39 5.83
N VAL A 10 15.25 9.31 5.62
CA VAL A 10 16.22 10.30 6.07
C VAL A 10 16.96 10.83 4.85
N LEU A 11 16.87 12.13 4.62
CA LEU A 11 17.68 12.82 3.61
C LEU A 11 18.97 13.30 4.27
N ALA A 12 20.10 12.80 3.79
CA ALA A 12 21.43 13.15 4.26
C ALA A 12 22.32 13.61 3.11
N TRP A 13 23.30 14.47 3.44
CA TRP A 13 24.32 14.89 2.49
C TRP A 13 25.55 13.98 2.60
N ARG A 14 26.06 13.46 1.48
CA ARG A 14 27.27 12.61 1.46
C ARG A 14 28.51 13.31 0.86
N GLY A 15 28.37 14.54 0.36
CA GLY A 15 29.48 15.35 -0.14
C GLY A 15 30.25 16.06 0.98
N LYS A 16 31.32 16.80 0.62
CA LYS A 16 32.13 17.55 1.59
C LYS A 16 31.39 18.70 2.26
N GLU A 17 30.59 19.44 1.48
CA GLU A 17 29.84 20.60 1.94
C GLU A 17 28.49 20.62 1.22
N ALA A 18 27.41 20.87 1.97
CA ALA A 18 26.06 20.94 1.41
C ALA A 18 25.85 22.31 0.73
N PRO A 19 25.26 22.37 -0.48
CA PRO A 19 24.98 23.64 -1.13
C PRO A 19 23.93 24.41 -0.33
N LYS A 20 24.01 25.75 -0.39
CA LYS A 20 22.99 26.64 0.19
C LYS A 20 21.61 26.24 -0.32
N GLY A 21 20.67 26.01 0.62
CA GLY A 21 19.32 25.53 0.33
C GLY A 21 19.10 24.04 0.58
N ALA A 22 20.13 23.19 0.51
CA ALA A 22 20.00 21.77 0.84
C ALA A 22 19.78 21.55 2.34
N GLU A 23 20.37 22.38 3.21
CA GLU A 23 20.23 22.30 4.68
C GLU A 23 18.77 22.29 5.14
N GLY A 24 17.92 23.10 4.50
CA GLY A 24 16.49 23.15 4.76
C GLY A 24 15.73 21.88 4.40
N LEU A 25 16.33 21.00 3.57
CA LEU A 25 15.75 19.73 3.15
C LEU A 25 16.30 18.53 3.94
N LEU A 26 17.48 18.64 4.56
CA LEU A 26 18.07 17.53 5.31
C LEU A 26 17.23 17.18 6.56
N GLY A 27 17.14 15.90 6.89
CA GLY A 27 16.45 15.41 8.08
C GLY A 27 15.52 14.23 7.81
N GLU A 28 14.67 13.95 8.79
CA GLU A 28 13.72 12.84 8.76
C GLU A 28 12.39 13.25 8.15
N TYR A 29 11.81 12.38 7.33
CA TYR A 29 10.51 12.53 6.72
C TYR A 29 9.65 11.32 7.05
N VAL A 30 8.51 11.56 7.68
CA VAL A 30 7.59 10.54 8.16
C VAL A 30 6.43 10.39 7.17
N GLN A 31 6.07 9.16 6.85
CA GLN A 31 4.98 8.86 5.94
C GLN A 31 3.67 9.52 6.39
N GLN A 32 3.03 10.28 5.50
CA GLN A 32 1.82 11.08 5.78
C GLN A 32 0.71 10.94 4.73
N GLY A 33 0.71 9.85 3.95
CA GLY A 33 -0.39 9.54 3.03
C GLY A 33 0.08 8.89 1.74
N SER A 34 -0.64 9.17 0.66
CA SER A 34 -0.30 8.77 -0.70
C SER A 34 -0.69 9.82 -1.74
N ASN A 35 0.03 9.83 -2.85
CA ASN A 35 -0.23 10.64 -4.03
C ASN A 35 0.16 9.82 -5.28
N HIS A 36 -0.69 9.81 -6.31
CA HIS A 36 -0.52 9.03 -7.54
C HIS A 36 -0.11 7.56 -7.30
N GLY A 37 -0.72 6.92 -6.29
CA GLY A 37 -0.45 5.52 -5.93
C GLY A 37 0.89 5.29 -5.22
N LYS A 38 1.62 6.34 -4.85
CA LYS A 38 2.90 6.29 -4.11
C LYS A 38 2.75 6.92 -2.74
N LYS A 39 3.60 6.54 -1.79
CA LYS A 39 3.60 7.12 -0.44
C LYS A 39 4.10 8.56 -0.45
N THR A 40 3.51 9.42 0.37
CA THR A 40 4.01 10.77 0.65
C THR A 40 4.67 10.82 2.03
N PHE A 41 5.64 11.70 2.21
CA PHE A 41 6.37 11.87 3.46
C PHE A 41 6.44 13.36 3.82
N LEU A 42 6.24 13.68 5.10
CA LEU A 42 6.35 15.03 5.62
C LEU A 42 7.58 15.12 6.50
N LYS A 43 8.41 16.14 6.29
CA LYS A 43 9.56 16.42 7.14
C LYS A 43 9.12 16.62 8.58
N GLU A 44 9.80 15.97 9.53
CA GLU A 44 9.63 16.31 10.94
C GLU A 44 10.18 17.72 11.20
N SER A 45 9.27 18.67 11.39
CA SER A 45 9.65 20.04 11.72
C SER A 45 10.22 20.10 13.14
N ARG A 46 11.43 20.65 13.28
CA ARG A 46 11.96 21.10 14.57
C ARG A 46 11.67 22.60 14.71
N ASN A 47 10.95 22.99 15.76
CA ASN A 47 10.76 24.38 16.18
C ASN A 47 10.33 25.37 15.06
N GLY A 48 9.20 25.13 14.40
CA GLY A 48 8.57 26.12 13.51
C GLY A 48 9.19 26.24 12.11
N SER A 49 10.01 25.27 11.68
CA SER A 49 10.40 25.17 10.27
C SER A 49 9.19 24.94 9.37
N GLU A 50 9.19 25.58 8.20
CA GLU A 50 8.18 25.37 7.17
C GLU A 50 8.05 23.88 6.79
N PRO A 51 6.82 23.40 6.52
CA PRO A 51 6.61 22.02 6.15
C PRO A 51 7.24 21.72 4.79
N VAL A 52 7.98 20.60 4.71
CA VAL A 52 8.52 20.11 3.45
C VAL A 52 7.96 18.73 3.19
N TRP A 53 7.27 18.59 2.06
CA TRP A 53 6.69 17.34 1.59
C TRP A 53 7.59 16.68 0.56
N LEU A 54 7.71 15.36 0.67
CA LEU A 54 8.28 14.47 -0.34
C LEU A 54 7.15 13.66 -0.97
N TYR A 55 6.95 13.80 -2.27
CA TYR A 55 5.85 13.18 -3.00
C TYR A 55 6.26 12.80 -4.42
N TYR A 56 5.43 12.00 -5.08
CA TYR A 56 5.61 11.59 -6.46
C TYR A 56 4.65 12.36 -7.37
N TRP A 57 5.06 12.69 -8.59
CA TRP A 57 4.22 13.24 -9.64
C TRP A 57 4.29 12.34 -10.87
N ASP A 58 3.14 12.00 -11.45
CA ASP A 58 3.08 11.13 -12.63
C ASP A 58 3.35 11.90 -13.93
N GLY A 59 3.24 11.22 -15.07
CA GLY A 59 3.53 11.77 -16.39
C GLY A 59 2.45 12.64 -17.02
N ARG A 60 1.38 13.00 -16.29
CA ARG A 60 0.20 13.68 -16.89
C ARG A 60 0.52 15.05 -17.49
N ASP A 61 1.50 15.75 -16.92
CA ASP A 61 1.92 17.09 -17.35
C ASP A 61 3.19 17.05 -18.21
N GLY A 62 3.64 15.86 -18.60
CA GLY A 62 4.84 15.64 -19.41
C GLY A 62 5.98 14.98 -18.64
N GLY A 63 6.86 14.29 -19.37
CA GLY A 63 7.96 13.51 -18.78
C GLY A 63 8.90 14.36 -17.90
N ASP A 64 9.12 15.62 -18.27
CA ASP A 64 10.00 16.53 -17.54
C ASP A 64 9.47 16.98 -16.17
N PHE A 65 8.15 16.82 -15.94
CA PHE A 65 7.46 17.14 -14.68
C PHE A 65 7.18 15.90 -13.82
N SER A 66 7.49 14.73 -14.34
CA SER A 66 7.25 13.46 -13.65
C SER A 66 8.46 13.04 -12.80
N GLY A 67 8.19 12.32 -11.70
CA GLY A 67 9.23 11.85 -10.78
C GLY A 67 8.96 12.18 -9.31
N TRP A 68 10.00 12.23 -8.49
CA TRP A 68 9.90 12.53 -7.06
C TRP A 68 10.30 13.97 -6.77
N TRP A 69 9.55 14.63 -5.88
CA TRP A 69 9.65 16.06 -5.62
C TRP A 69 9.68 16.36 -4.13
N PHE A 70 10.44 17.41 -3.76
CA PHE A 70 10.32 18.11 -2.50
C PHE A 70 9.61 19.46 -2.72
N GLY A 71 8.58 19.78 -1.95
CA GLY A 71 7.84 21.04 -2.06
C GLY A 71 7.15 21.47 -0.76
N SER A 72 6.59 22.67 -0.71
CA SER A 72 5.88 23.20 0.46
C SER A 72 4.57 22.45 0.75
N SER A 73 3.96 21.86 -0.28
CA SER A 73 2.84 20.92 -0.15
C SER A 73 2.83 19.91 -1.29
N VAL A 74 2.00 18.88 -1.19
CA VAL A 74 1.84 17.87 -2.24
C VAL A 74 1.22 18.52 -3.48
N GLY A 75 1.97 18.59 -4.58
CA GLY A 75 1.55 19.24 -5.82
C GLY A 75 1.69 20.77 -5.82
N SER A 76 2.48 21.37 -4.92
CA SER A 76 2.75 22.81 -4.94
C SER A 76 3.58 23.24 -6.16
N GLU A 77 3.38 24.49 -6.59
CA GLU A 77 4.27 25.15 -7.56
C GLU A 77 5.65 25.45 -6.97
N GLU A 78 5.71 25.70 -5.66
CA GLU A 78 6.96 25.89 -4.93
C GLU A 78 7.62 24.53 -4.68
N VAL A 79 8.69 24.27 -5.45
CA VAL A 79 9.46 23.02 -5.41
C VAL A 79 10.94 23.27 -5.16
N TYR A 80 11.51 22.49 -4.24
CA TYR A 80 12.87 22.69 -3.74
C TYR A 80 13.86 21.75 -4.41
N ALA A 81 13.46 20.51 -4.68
CA ALA A 81 14.33 19.47 -5.21
C ALA A 81 13.54 18.42 -5.99
N ARG A 82 14.21 17.74 -6.92
CA ARG A 82 13.58 16.69 -7.73
C ARG A 82 14.50 15.52 -8.07
N ALA A 83 13.92 14.36 -8.35
CA ALA A 83 14.59 13.20 -8.92
C ALA A 83 13.73 12.58 -10.05
N ASP A 84 14.36 12.39 -11.21
CA ASP A 84 13.79 11.89 -12.47
C ASP A 84 13.61 10.36 -12.47
N GLN A 85 12.93 9.81 -11.46
CA GLN A 85 12.78 8.36 -11.26
C GLN A 85 11.33 7.99 -10.91
N HIS A 86 10.89 6.80 -11.33
CA HIS A 86 9.50 6.32 -11.20
C HIS A 86 9.33 5.12 -10.25
N SER A 87 10.27 4.97 -9.31
CA SER A 87 10.24 3.89 -8.31
C SER A 87 9.01 3.98 -7.39
N ALA A 88 8.65 2.85 -6.75
CA ALA A 88 7.55 2.79 -5.79
C ALA A 88 7.82 3.60 -4.50
N MET A 89 9.09 3.74 -4.15
CA MET A 89 9.60 4.56 -3.05
C MET A 89 10.51 5.65 -3.62
N PRO A 90 10.69 6.78 -2.91
CA PRO A 90 11.58 7.81 -3.38
C PRO A 90 13.01 7.27 -3.54
N PRO A 91 13.73 7.71 -4.58
CA PRO A 91 14.99 7.12 -4.95
C PRO A 91 16.09 7.48 -3.95
N ILE A 92 17.04 6.56 -3.79
CA ILE A 92 18.15 6.76 -2.86
C ILE A 92 19.10 7.87 -3.35
N LYS A 93 19.27 8.02 -4.66
CA LYS A 93 20.21 8.98 -5.29
C LYS A 93 19.57 9.66 -6.51
N GLY A 94 20.29 10.61 -7.08
CA GLY A 94 19.89 11.29 -8.33
C GLY A 94 19.09 12.57 -8.11
N TRP A 95 19.10 13.08 -6.88
CA TRP A 95 18.44 14.33 -6.50
C TRP A 95 19.14 15.54 -7.11
N ARG A 96 18.35 16.51 -7.56
CA ARG A 96 18.77 17.86 -7.96
C ARG A 96 18.30 18.84 -6.90
N ILE A 97 19.22 19.64 -6.37
CA ILE A 97 18.95 20.69 -5.37
C ILE A 97 19.72 21.94 -5.80
N PRO A 98 19.05 23.04 -6.24
CA PRO A 98 17.61 23.18 -6.47
C PRO A 98 17.07 22.23 -7.57
N HIS A 99 15.75 22.14 -7.71
CA HIS A 99 15.08 21.16 -8.60
C HIS A 99 15.52 21.25 -10.08
N ASP A 100 15.89 22.43 -10.56
CA ASP A 100 16.41 22.73 -11.89
C ASP A 100 17.94 22.61 -11.99
N GLY A 101 18.60 22.33 -10.87
CA GLY A 101 20.05 22.23 -10.76
C GLY A 101 20.65 20.92 -11.27
N VAL A 102 21.94 20.75 -10.98
CA VAL A 102 22.68 19.53 -11.28
C VAL A 102 22.38 18.43 -10.25
N LYS A 103 22.56 17.17 -10.67
CA LYS A 103 22.50 16.03 -9.74
C LYS A 103 23.56 16.20 -8.66
N CYS A 104 23.18 15.98 -7.41
CA CYS A 104 24.00 16.25 -6.23
C CYS A 104 24.19 15.01 -5.35
N ASP A 105 25.00 15.14 -4.29
CA ASP A 105 25.35 14.07 -3.36
C ASP A 105 24.33 13.83 -2.23
N ALA A 106 23.12 14.37 -2.39
CA ALA A 106 22.03 14.07 -1.47
C ALA A 106 21.62 12.60 -1.62
N VAL A 107 21.50 11.92 -0.47
CA VAL A 107 21.13 10.51 -0.40
C VAL A 107 19.94 10.37 0.53
N LEU A 108 18.88 9.73 0.04
CA LEU A 108 17.69 9.42 0.80
C LEU A 108 17.71 7.93 1.20
N THR A 109 17.76 7.63 2.48
CA THR A 109 17.71 6.25 2.99
C THR A 109 16.46 6.03 3.81
N LEU A 110 16.01 4.78 3.91
CA LEU A 110 15.02 4.43 4.93
C LEU A 110 15.69 4.52 6.31
N LYS A 111 15.01 5.12 7.29
CA LYS A 111 15.48 5.12 8.68
C LYS A 111 15.67 3.66 9.13
N GLY A 112 16.82 3.36 9.74
CA GLY A 112 17.25 2.00 10.09
C GLY A 112 18.01 1.23 9.00
N HIS A 113 18.15 1.77 7.77
CA HIS A 113 18.95 1.11 6.72
C HIS A 113 20.43 0.96 7.09
N ASP A 114 21.02 1.98 7.71
CA ASP A 114 22.42 1.94 8.13
C ASP A 114 22.58 1.04 9.37
N GLU A 115 21.61 1.04 10.30
CA GLU A 115 21.53 0.08 11.42
C GLU A 115 21.50 -1.36 10.91
N ASP A 116 20.67 -1.66 9.91
CA ASP A 116 20.62 -2.98 9.25
C ASP A 116 21.94 -3.32 8.54
N THR A 117 22.76 -2.34 8.15
CA THR A 117 24.05 -2.56 7.47
C THR A 117 25.19 -2.80 8.45
N GLU A 118 25.11 -2.31 9.68
CA GLU A 118 26.13 -2.46 10.72
C GLU A 118 25.78 -3.53 11.76
N MET A 119 24.53 -4.03 11.76
CA MET A 119 24.05 -5.07 12.65
C MET A 119 24.93 -6.33 12.61
N PRO A 120 25.37 -6.84 13.79
CA PRO A 120 26.09 -8.11 13.90
C PRO A 120 25.31 -9.28 13.30
N GLU A 121 26.03 -10.29 12.83
CA GLU A 121 25.47 -11.48 12.17
C GLU A 121 24.39 -12.19 13.03
N GLU A 122 24.68 -12.45 14.30
CA GLU A 122 23.77 -13.16 15.21
C GLU A 122 22.48 -12.38 15.47
N GLU A 123 22.60 -11.08 15.74
CA GLU A 123 21.46 -10.20 15.98
C GLU A 123 20.58 -10.06 14.74
N ARG A 124 21.21 -9.96 13.57
CA ARG A 124 20.54 -9.92 12.26
C ARG A 124 19.71 -11.18 12.02
N LEU A 125 20.34 -12.34 12.23
CA LEU A 125 19.69 -13.62 12.03
C LEU A 125 18.50 -13.78 12.98
N GLN A 126 18.67 -13.44 14.26
CA GLN A 126 17.61 -13.50 15.26
C GLN A 126 16.45 -12.55 14.92
N LYS A 127 16.73 -11.30 14.53
CA LYS A 127 15.72 -10.32 14.11
C LYS A 127 14.87 -10.84 12.93
N VAL A 128 15.51 -11.44 11.92
CA VAL A 128 14.78 -12.03 10.78
C VAL A 128 13.98 -13.26 11.22
N LYS A 129 14.54 -14.15 12.05
CA LYS A 129 13.81 -15.32 12.59
C LYS A 129 12.54 -14.92 13.34
N ASP A 130 12.63 -13.93 14.21
CA ASP A 130 11.49 -13.44 15.01
C ASP A 130 10.42 -12.79 14.11
N MET A 131 10.85 -11.99 13.13
CA MET A 131 9.96 -11.38 12.15
C MET A 131 9.20 -12.44 11.34
N VAL A 132 9.91 -13.42 10.77
CA VAL A 132 9.30 -14.51 9.98
C VAL A 132 8.31 -15.30 10.82
N SER A 133 8.73 -15.76 12.01
CA SER A 133 7.90 -16.59 12.88
C SER A 133 6.63 -15.86 13.34
N SER A 134 6.76 -14.57 13.68
CA SER A 134 5.60 -13.74 14.05
C SER A 134 4.61 -13.55 12.90
N LEU A 135 5.10 -13.37 11.68
CA LEU A 135 4.25 -13.13 10.51
C LEU A 135 3.59 -14.40 10.01
N GLU A 136 4.30 -15.51 9.94
CA GLU A 136 3.72 -16.82 9.60
C GLU A 136 2.55 -17.15 10.53
N PHE A 137 2.73 -17.02 11.85
CA PHE A 137 1.65 -17.24 12.81
C PHE A 137 0.43 -16.35 12.55
N LYS A 138 0.64 -15.06 12.25
CA LYS A 138 -0.46 -14.12 11.95
C LYS A 138 -1.16 -14.48 10.64
N VAL A 139 -0.42 -14.93 9.65
CA VAL A 139 -0.93 -15.32 8.32
C VAL A 139 -1.74 -16.60 8.43
N ASP A 140 -1.21 -17.63 9.08
CA ASP A 140 -1.91 -18.90 9.28
C ASP A 140 -3.23 -18.67 10.02
N LYS A 141 -3.22 -17.87 11.10
CA LYS A 141 -4.44 -17.51 11.84
C LYS A 141 -5.43 -16.72 10.99
N ALA A 142 -4.96 -15.80 10.16
CA ALA A 142 -5.82 -15.03 9.26
C ALA A 142 -6.44 -15.93 8.18
N VAL A 143 -5.66 -16.83 7.59
CA VAL A 143 -6.12 -17.80 6.58
C VAL A 143 -7.14 -18.76 7.19
N GLU A 144 -6.87 -19.33 8.36
CA GLU A 144 -7.80 -20.22 9.08
C GLU A 144 -9.13 -19.53 9.37
N MET A 145 -9.09 -18.33 9.94
CA MET A 145 -10.30 -17.54 10.22
C MET A 145 -11.07 -17.21 8.94
N SER A 146 -10.35 -16.88 7.86
CA SER A 146 -10.96 -16.58 6.56
C SER A 146 -11.66 -17.82 5.99
N LEU A 147 -11.01 -18.99 6.04
CA LEU A 147 -11.61 -20.24 5.59
C LEU A 147 -12.87 -20.55 6.39
N SER A 148 -12.82 -20.49 7.72
CA SER A 148 -13.98 -20.74 8.58
C SER A 148 -15.17 -19.82 8.26
N MET A 149 -14.92 -18.53 7.98
CA MET A 149 -15.96 -17.57 7.60
C MET A 149 -16.50 -17.80 6.19
N LEU A 150 -15.65 -18.18 5.24
CA LEU A 150 -16.07 -18.36 3.84
C LEU A 150 -16.80 -19.69 3.61
N THR A 151 -16.60 -20.70 4.49
CA THR A 151 -17.23 -22.03 4.37
C THR A 151 -18.45 -22.22 5.28
N SER A 152 -18.78 -21.27 6.14
CA SER A 152 -19.95 -21.41 7.02
C SER A 152 -21.24 -21.51 6.19
N GLU A 153 -22.00 -22.58 6.36
CA GLU A 153 -23.34 -22.75 5.78
C GLU A 153 -24.31 -21.78 6.47
N GLY A 154 -24.55 -20.63 5.85
CA GLY A 154 -25.45 -19.58 6.31
C GLY A 154 -25.38 -18.36 5.41
N ASP A 155 -26.25 -17.38 5.63
CA ASP A 155 -26.18 -16.09 4.92
C ASP A 155 -24.85 -15.42 5.24
N VAL A 156 -23.90 -15.60 4.33
CA VAL A 156 -22.59 -14.97 4.44
C VAL A 156 -22.81 -13.48 4.21
N PHE A 157 -22.75 -12.71 5.29
CA PHE A 157 -22.88 -11.26 5.22
C PHE A 157 -21.79 -10.67 4.32
N GLU A 158 -22.20 -9.89 3.32
CA GLU A 158 -21.32 -9.15 2.39
C GLU A 158 -20.22 -8.39 3.16
N GLU A 159 -20.59 -7.76 4.28
CA GLU A 159 -19.66 -7.04 5.17
C GLU A 159 -18.60 -7.96 5.80
N GLY A 160 -18.97 -9.19 6.15
CA GLY A 160 -18.06 -10.19 6.69
C GLY A 160 -17.01 -10.62 5.67
N VAL A 161 -17.42 -10.88 4.43
CA VAL A 161 -16.49 -11.23 3.33
C VAL A 161 -15.56 -10.05 3.02
N ARG A 162 -16.10 -8.82 3.02
CA ARG A 162 -15.30 -7.60 2.82
C ARG A 162 -14.25 -7.43 3.91
N ALA A 163 -14.59 -7.68 5.17
CA ALA A 163 -13.64 -7.63 6.29
C ALA A 163 -12.53 -8.67 6.16
N VAL A 164 -12.87 -9.89 5.71
CA VAL A 164 -11.90 -10.96 5.41
C VAL A 164 -10.94 -10.55 4.28
N CYS A 165 -11.45 -9.99 3.18
CA CYS A 165 -10.62 -9.51 2.07
C CYS A 165 -9.60 -8.47 2.54
N GLN A 166 -10.06 -7.43 3.25
CA GLN A 166 -9.19 -6.38 3.78
C GLN A 166 -8.12 -6.91 4.74
N LEU A 167 -8.47 -7.90 5.56
CA LEU A 167 -7.52 -8.54 6.45
C LEU A 167 -6.42 -9.26 5.67
N LEU A 168 -6.80 -10.11 4.72
CA LEU A 168 -5.85 -10.90 3.93
C LEU A 168 -4.95 -10.00 3.06
N GLU A 169 -5.50 -8.99 2.41
CA GLU A 169 -4.73 -7.98 1.66
C GLU A 169 -3.73 -7.26 2.57
N SER A 170 -4.13 -6.91 3.79
CA SER A 170 -3.19 -6.33 4.75
C SER A 170 -2.07 -7.32 5.10
N ARG A 171 -2.34 -8.63 5.21
CA ARG A 171 -1.31 -9.63 5.52
C ARG A 171 -0.35 -9.84 4.34
N VAL A 172 -0.86 -9.84 3.10
CA VAL A 172 -0.03 -9.85 1.88
C VAL A 172 0.96 -8.68 1.91
N GLY A 173 0.47 -7.45 2.17
CA GLY A 173 1.34 -6.29 2.24
C GLY A 173 2.35 -6.32 3.40
N ASP A 174 2.03 -6.96 4.53
CA ASP A 174 2.99 -7.15 5.63
C ASP A 174 4.11 -8.16 5.24
N LEU A 175 3.76 -9.22 4.50
CA LEU A 175 4.71 -10.23 4.02
C LEU A 175 5.65 -9.69 2.94
N GLU A 176 5.15 -8.89 2.00
CA GLU A 176 6.00 -8.23 0.99
C GLU A 176 7.05 -7.32 1.64
N GLU A 177 6.66 -6.57 2.67
CA GLU A 177 7.57 -5.71 3.43
C GLU A 177 8.63 -6.53 4.19
N ALA A 178 8.22 -7.62 4.84
CA ALA A 178 9.14 -8.52 5.52
C ALA A 178 10.10 -9.23 4.57
N ARG A 179 9.64 -9.65 3.38
CA ARG A 179 10.49 -10.20 2.32
C ARG A 179 11.53 -9.19 1.87
N ALA A 180 11.12 -7.94 1.64
CA ALA A 180 12.05 -6.87 1.30
C ALA A 180 13.06 -6.61 2.42
N ALA A 181 12.66 -6.69 3.68
CA ALA A 181 13.56 -6.56 4.84
C ALA A 181 14.54 -7.72 4.94
N ALA A 182 14.09 -8.97 4.83
CA ALA A 182 14.94 -10.16 4.84
C ALA A 182 15.99 -10.10 3.71
N ALA A 183 15.56 -9.73 2.49
CA ALA A 183 16.46 -9.55 1.35
C ALA A 183 17.52 -8.46 1.59
N ARG A 184 17.19 -7.37 2.30
CA ARG A 184 18.18 -6.36 2.71
C ARG A 184 19.18 -6.95 3.69
N HIS A 185 18.70 -7.68 4.71
CA HIS A 185 19.57 -8.32 5.69
C HIS A 185 20.52 -9.35 5.05
N SER A 186 20.04 -10.16 4.11
CA SER A 186 20.82 -11.11 3.32
C SER A 186 21.93 -10.44 2.50
N ARG A 187 21.62 -9.33 1.80
CA ARG A 187 22.63 -8.55 1.07
C ARG A 187 23.69 -7.93 1.99
N ALA A 188 23.27 -7.41 3.14
CA ALA A 188 24.18 -6.83 4.11
C ALA A 188 25.06 -7.89 4.78
N ALA A 189 24.53 -9.08 5.09
CA ALA A 189 25.31 -10.23 5.58
C ALA A 189 26.42 -10.61 4.58
N LYS A 190 26.07 -10.75 3.29
CA LYS A 190 27.04 -11.01 2.21
C LYS A 190 28.13 -9.94 2.13
N LYS A 191 27.75 -8.66 2.25
CA LYS A 191 28.70 -7.54 2.23
C LYS A 191 29.66 -7.57 3.42
N GLN A 192 29.19 -8.01 4.59
CA GLN A 192 29.99 -8.17 5.80
C GLN A 192 30.80 -9.48 5.83
N LYS A 193 30.68 -10.34 4.79
CA LYS A 193 31.29 -11.67 4.75
C LYS A 193 30.85 -12.54 5.94
N ALA A 194 29.54 -12.55 6.21
CA ALA A 194 28.94 -13.43 7.19
C ALA A 194 29.29 -14.91 6.93
N SER A 195 29.11 -15.76 7.93
CA SER A 195 29.33 -17.20 7.76
C SER A 195 28.42 -17.78 6.66
N SER A 196 28.89 -18.84 5.99
CA SER A 196 28.06 -19.56 5.00
C SER A 196 26.80 -20.17 5.63
N GLU A 197 26.85 -20.47 6.92
CA GLU A 197 25.70 -20.98 7.68
C GLU A 197 24.63 -19.91 7.85
N ALA A 198 24.99 -18.69 8.29
CA ALA A 198 24.03 -17.60 8.41
C ALA A 198 23.47 -17.16 7.05
N GLU A 199 24.27 -17.18 5.98
CA GLU A 199 23.76 -16.91 4.63
C GLU A 199 22.73 -17.96 4.19
N ALA A 200 22.98 -19.25 4.47
CA ALA A 200 22.04 -20.33 4.17
C ALA A 200 20.75 -20.20 5.00
N GLU A 201 20.85 -19.90 6.29
CA GLU A 201 19.67 -19.70 7.14
C GLU A 201 18.83 -18.49 6.70
N LEU A 202 19.46 -17.36 6.36
CA LEU A 202 18.74 -16.20 5.81
C LEU A 202 18.02 -16.56 4.49
N GLY A 203 18.65 -17.37 3.63
CA GLY A 203 18.02 -17.90 2.42
C GLY A 203 16.78 -18.75 2.72
N LEU A 204 16.85 -19.66 3.69
CA LEU A 204 15.70 -20.47 4.12
C LEU A 204 14.56 -19.61 4.69
N LEU A 205 14.89 -18.54 5.43
CA LEU A 205 13.90 -17.60 5.95
C LEU A 205 13.21 -16.79 4.83
N GLU A 206 13.94 -16.42 3.77
CA GLU A 206 13.35 -15.80 2.58
C GLU A 206 12.39 -16.75 1.86
N GLU A 207 12.74 -18.02 1.68
CA GLU A 207 11.86 -19.03 1.06
C GLU A 207 10.58 -19.28 1.88
N ARG A 208 10.71 -19.30 3.21
CA ARG A 208 9.55 -19.38 4.13
C ARG A 208 8.59 -18.22 3.96
N LEU A 209 9.11 -16.98 3.87
CA LEU A 209 8.29 -15.80 3.59
C LEU A 209 7.60 -15.89 2.24
N GLU A 210 8.28 -16.38 1.19
CA GLU A 210 7.67 -16.57 -0.14
C GLU A 210 6.53 -17.60 -0.10
N SER A 211 6.73 -18.70 0.62
CA SER A 211 5.69 -19.72 0.83
C SER A 211 4.47 -19.14 1.56
N ALA A 212 4.70 -18.40 2.65
CA ALA A 212 3.63 -17.71 3.39
C ALA A 212 2.89 -16.67 2.50
N LEU A 213 3.63 -15.93 1.66
CA LEU A 213 3.08 -14.96 0.71
C LEU A 213 2.19 -15.64 -0.34
N GLY A 214 2.63 -16.77 -0.88
CA GLY A 214 1.84 -17.58 -1.80
C GLY A 214 0.52 -18.05 -1.18
N LYS A 215 0.57 -18.55 0.07
CA LYS A 215 -0.64 -18.96 0.81
C LYS A 215 -1.60 -17.79 1.04
N ALA A 216 -1.10 -16.66 1.53
CA ALA A 216 -1.90 -15.47 1.81
C ALA A 216 -2.54 -14.88 0.53
N THR A 217 -1.78 -14.80 -0.56
CA THR A 217 -2.25 -14.30 -1.86
C THR A 217 -3.34 -15.17 -2.43
N LYS A 218 -3.17 -16.50 -2.37
CA LYS A 218 -4.19 -17.46 -2.82
C LYS A 218 -5.49 -17.28 -2.01
N ALA A 219 -5.39 -17.19 -0.68
CA ALA A 219 -6.54 -16.96 0.17
C ALA A 219 -7.23 -15.61 -0.12
N ALA A 220 -6.46 -14.54 -0.35
CA ALA A 220 -6.99 -13.23 -0.70
C ALA A 220 -7.77 -13.27 -2.01
N SER A 221 -7.22 -13.91 -3.05
CA SER A 221 -7.89 -14.10 -4.34
C SER A 221 -9.21 -14.86 -4.19
N SER A 222 -9.22 -15.97 -3.44
CA SER A 222 -10.44 -16.73 -3.19
C SER A 222 -11.50 -15.93 -2.41
N ALA A 223 -11.07 -15.11 -1.45
CA ALA A 223 -11.97 -14.22 -0.71
C ALA A 223 -12.56 -13.13 -1.61
N GLN A 224 -11.75 -12.53 -2.49
CA GLN A 224 -12.20 -11.51 -3.46
C GLN A 224 -13.22 -12.09 -4.45
N GLU A 225 -12.99 -13.30 -4.96
CA GLU A 225 -13.97 -13.99 -5.80
C GLU A 225 -15.29 -14.24 -5.06
N ARG A 226 -15.24 -14.60 -3.77
CA ARG A 226 -16.43 -14.74 -2.94
C ARG A 226 -17.13 -13.41 -2.72
N LEU A 227 -16.39 -12.33 -2.49
CA LEU A 227 -16.94 -10.99 -2.32
C LEU A 227 -17.71 -10.55 -3.57
N ALA A 228 -17.11 -10.71 -4.75
CA ALA A 228 -17.75 -10.38 -6.02
C ALA A 228 -19.08 -11.14 -6.22
N ARG A 229 -19.12 -12.44 -5.85
CA ARG A 229 -20.37 -13.23 -5.88
C ARG A 229 -21.41 -12.72 -4.89
N CYS A 230 -21.02 -12.40 -3.66
CA CYS A 230 -21.93 -11.86 -2.64
C CYS A 230 -22.48 -10.48 -3.04
N GLU A 231 -21.65 -9.61 -3.59
CA GLU A 231 -22.06 -8.27 -4.06
C GLU A 231 -23.04 -8.38 -5.24
N LEU A 232 -22.83 -9.32 -6.16
CA LEU A 232 -23.76 -9.60 -7.26
C LEU A 232 -25.10 -10.12 -6.75
N GLN A 233 -25.09 -11.15 -5.89
CA GLN A 233 -26.32 -11.69 -5.30
C GLN A 233 -27.08 -10.63 -4.50
N GLY A 234 -26.37 -9.83 -3.70
CA GLY A 234 -26.97 -8.73 -2.96
C GLY A 234 -27.57 -7.65 -3.87
N ALA A 235 -26.99 -7.40 -5.04
CA ALA A 235 -27.56 -6.50 -6.04
C ALA A 235 -28.85 -7.09 -6.64
N GLU A 236 -28.81 -8.36 -7.06
CA GLU A 236 -29.99 -9.06 -7.60
C GLU A 236 -31.14 -9.12 -6.59
N GLU A 237 -30.86 -9.36 -5.31
CA GLU A 237 -31.88 -9.34 -4.25
C GLU A 237 -32.48 -7.95 -4.02
N ARG A 238 -31.67 -6.89 -4.08
CA ARG A 238 -32.15 -5.51 -3.97
C ARG A 238 -33.02 -5.14 -5.17
N ASP A 239 -32.63 -5.55 -6.36
CA ASP A 239 -33.40 -5.32 -7.58
C ASP A 239 -34.71 -6.11 -7.56
N ALA A 240 -34.70 -7.38 -7.14
CA ALA A 240 -35.89 -8.20 -6.99
C ALA A 240 -36.88 -7.59 -5.98
N LYS A 241 -36.39 -7.12 -4.82
CA LYS A 241 -37.21 -6.41 -3.84
C LYS A 241 -37.75 -5.09 -4.39
N GLY A 242 -36.93 -4.36 -5.16
CA GLY A 242 -37.36 -3.13 -5.83
C GLY A 242 -38.49 -3.39 -6.83
N LEU A 243 -38.39 -4.47 -7.60
CA LEU A 243 -39.44 -4.93 -8.52
C LEU A 243 -40.70 -5.37 -7.78
N GLU A 244 -40.56 -6.14 -6.70
CA GLU A 244 -41.68 -6.58 -5.86
C GLU A 244 -42.46 -5.38 -5.29
N VAL A 245 -41.76 -4.33 -4.85
CA VAL A 245 -42.37 -3.09 -4.37
C VAL A 245 -43.03 -2.27 -5.49
N ALA A 246 -42.42 -2.22 -6.68
CA ALA A 246 -42.93 -1.41 -7.79
C ALA A 246 -44.05 -2.10 -8.60
N LEU A 247 -44.13 -3.44 -8.56
CA LEU A 247 -45.05 -4.22 -9.38
C LEU A 247 -46.54 -3.88 -9.15
N PRO A 248 -47.04 -3.72 -7.90
CA PRO A 248 -48.44 -3.35 -7.66
C PRO A 248 -48.84 -2.01 -8.31
N ASP A 249 -47.99 -0.99 -8.20
CA ASP A 249 -48.23 0.33 -8.79
C ASP A 249 -48.25 0.26 -10.33
N CYS A 250 -47.33 -0.51 -10.91
CA CYS A 250 -47.31 -0.75 -12.36
C CYS A 250 -48.58 -1.46 -12.83
N MET A 251 -49.01 -2.51 -12.12
CA MET A 251 -50.26 -3.22 -12.41
C MET A 251 -51.49 -2.32 -12.30
N GLU A 252 -51.56 -1.45 -11.29
CA GLU A 252 -52.66 -0.49 -11.14
C GLU A 252 -52.70 0.50 -12.32
N ARG A 253 -51.55 1.01 -12.76
CA ARG A 253 -51.47 1.92 -13.91
C ARG A 253 -51.90 1.25 -15.21
N VAL A 254 -51.52 0.00 -15.43
CA VAL A 254 -51.96 -0.79 -16.59
C VAL A 254 -53.48 -0.98 -16.55
N ALA A 255 -54.03 -1.42 -15.41
CA ALA A 255 -55.48 -1.60 -15.26
C ALA A 255 -56.27 -0.30 -15.51
N ARG A 256 -55.78 0.85 -15.02
CA ARG A 256 -56.40 2.16 -15.29
C ARG A 256 -56.33 2.54 -16.78
N ALA A 257 -55.22 2.26 -17.45
CA ALA A 257 -55.05 2.54 -18.87
C ALA A 257 -55.97 1.67 -19.74
N GLU A 258 -56.14 0.39 -19.39
CA GLU A 258 -57.07 -0.52 -20.07
C GLU A 258 -58.52 -0.01 -19.99
N ILE A 259 -58.98 0.36 -18.80
CA ILE A 259 -60.33 0.93 -18.60
C ILE A 259 -60.52 2.20 -19.45
N ALA A 260 -59.51 3.08 -19.49
CA ALA A 260 -59.58 4.31 -20.27
C ALA A 260 -59.64 4.04 -21.79
N ALA A 261 -58.90 3.04 -22.28
CA ALA A 261 -58.92 2.64 -23.68
C ALA A 261 -60.26 2.04 -24.11
N GLU A 262 -60.87 1.20 -23.25
CA GLU A 262 -62.20 0.64 -23.51
C GLU A 262 -63.28 1.73 -23.59
N ALA A 263 -63.24 2.71 -22.68
CA ALA A 263 -64.17 3.84 -22.68
C ALA A 263 -64.05 4.71 -23.95
N ALA A 264 -62.83 4.89 -24.48
CA ALA A 264 -62.62 5.67 -25.69
C ALA A 264 -63.14 4.96 -26.96
N GLY A 265 -63.13 3.63 -26.99
CA GLY A 265 -63.61 2.85 -28.14
C GLY A 265 -65.14 2.73 -28.23
N SER A 266 -65.88 3.03 -27.16
CA SER A 266 -67.35 2.96 -27.15
C SER A 266 -68.07 4.20 -27.71
N ASP A 267 -67.33 5.27 -28.00
CA ASP A 267 -67.88 6.55 -28.50
C ASP A 267 -67.86 6.68 -30.05
N GLU A 268 -67.38 5.64 -30.77
CA GLU A 268 -67.46 5.53 -32.24
C GLU A 268 -68.68 4.72 -32.72
#